data_AF-A0A7J9HDV3-F1
#
_entry.id   AF-A0A7J9HDV3-F1
#
_cell.length_a   1.000
_cell.length_b   1.000
_cell.length_c   1.000
_cell.angle_alpha   90.00
_cell.angle_beta   90.00
_cell.angle_gamma   90.00
#
_symmetry.space_group_name_H-M   'P 1'
#
loop_
_entity.id
_entity.type
_entity.pdbx_description
1 polymer ?
#
loop_
_entity_poly.entity_id
_entity_poly.type
_entity_poly.pdbx_seq_one_letter_code
_entity_poly.pdbx_strand_id
1 'polypeptide(L)'
;MRFQSVTSNNVYDYELAACASGKTICGSSSGFLIMVDETSQISMIDPLSKARRFTLPTILPSLPPKPSTDIEPSERRLTHKYPVHKAVLSSPPDRNPYDYILMVIHGEERELAYYSALTQTWIEIQEAGRYYDDIIFRLGKFYAVDEYGKVILCEPGLPPTVDEIAMPWLLRGNKVYLVVMGDALCVAIRFLMENPNVGYETYKFEVHLLESYGKRMRVSDTWGIGQYS
;
A
#
# COMPACT_ATOMS: atom_id res chain seq x y z
N MET A 1 2.98 20.47 4.46
CA MET A 1 2.89 19.62 3.24
C MET A 1 2.66 20.55 2.06
N ARG A 2 3.26 20.29 0.90
CA ARG A 2 3.05 21.10 -0.32
C ARG A 2 2.20 20.32 -1.32
N PHE A 3 1.23 21.00 -1.90
CA PHE A 3 0.40 20.47 -2.98
C PHE A 3 0.63 21.32 -4.23
N GLN A 4 0.95 20.69 -5.36
CA GLN A 4 0.99 21.37 -6.64
C GLN A 4 -0.31 21.08 -7.40
N SER A 5 -1.04 22.13 -7.73
CA SER A 5 -2.17 22.03 -8.64
C SER A 5 -1.65 21.85 -10.06
N VAL A 6 -1.95 20.73 -10.70
CA VAL A 6 -1.54 20.46 -12.09
C VAL A 6 -2.25 21.39 -13.08
N THR A 7 -3.48 21.80 -12.77
CA THR A 7 -4.29 22.65 -13.66
C THR A 7 -3.90 24.12 -13.59
N SER A 8 -3.48 24.60 -12.41
CA SER A 8 -3.15 26.02 -12.20
C SER A 8 -1.66 26.26 -12.00
N ASN A 9 -0.84 25.21 -12.00
CA ASN A 9 0.59 25.22 -11.68
C ASN A 9 0.95 25.96 -10.37
N ASN A 10 0.00 26.09 -9.45
CA ASN A 10 0.18 26.76 -8.17
C ASN A 10 0.62 25.77 -7.11
N VAL A 11 1.53 26.20 -6.24
CA VAL A 11 1.94 25.44 -5.06
C VAL A 11 1.21 25.99 -3.85
N TYR A 12 0.50 25.12 -3.14
CA TYR A 12 -0.20 25.43 -1.90
C TYR A 12 0.54 24.78 -0.74
N ASP A 13 1.01 25.60 0.20
CA ASP A 13 1.53 25.14 1.48
C ASP A 13 0.36 24.93 2.44
N TYR A 14 0.20 23.70 2.90
CA TYR A 14 -0.82 23.35 3.87
C TYR A 14 -0.17 22.64 5.06
N GLU A 15 -0.33 23.25 6.23
CA GLU A 15 0.19 22.70 7.48
C GLU A 15 -0.79 21.64 8.01
N LEU A 16 -0.38 20.39 7.90
CA LEU A 16 -1.13 19.26 8.41
C LEU A 16 -0.70 19.03 9.85
N ALA A 17 -1.52 19.49 10.82
CA ALA A 17 -1.24 19.33 12.25
C ALA A 17 -1.00 17.85 12.66
N ALA A 18 -1.49 16.90 11.87
CA ALA A 18 -1.31 15.47 12.10
C ALA A 18 0.11 14.93 11.79
N CYS A 19 0.92 15.63 10.98
CA CYS A 19 2.31 15.22 10.74
C CYS A 19 3.25 15.58 11.91
N ALA A 20 2.81 16.45 12.83
CA ALA A 20 3.60 16.86 13.99
C ALA A 20 3.59 15.82 15.13
N SER A 21 2.76 14.78 15.05
CA SER A 21 2.50 13.83 16.14
C SER A 21 3.28 12.52 16.06
N GLY A 22 4.45 12.49 15.39
CA GLY A 22 5.25 11.26 15.24
C GLY A 22 4.61 10.18 14.36
N LYS A 23 3.54 10.52 13.62
CA LYS A 23 2.83 9.60 12.72
C LYS A 23 3.47 9.59 11.34
N THR A 24 3.54 8.42 10.73
CA THR A 24 3.96 8.25 9.33
C THR A 24 2.74 8.05 8.43
N ILE A 25 2.84 8.55 7.20
CA ILE A 25 1.79 8.36 6.19
C ILE A 25 2.00 7.00 5.56
N CYS A 26 0.98 6.15 5.61
CA CYS A 26 0.98 4.85 4.96
C CYS A 26 -0.03 4.76 3.82
N GLY A 27 -0.80 5.81 3.53
CA GLY A 27 -1.67 5.80 2.37
C GLY A 27 -2.45 7.09 2.17
N SER A 28 -3.02 7.21 0.98
CA SER A 28 -4.06 8.19 0.70
C SER A 28 -5.04 7.57 -0.28
N SER A 29 -6.32 7.58 0.07
CA SER A 29 -7.39 7.04 -0.77
C SER A 29 -8.73 7.62 -0.34
N SER A 30 -9.70 7.67 -1.27
CA SER A 30 -11.06 8.16 -1.01
C SER A 30 -11.13 9.56 -0.37
N GLY A 31 -10.15 10.43 -0.63
CA GLY A 31 -10.08 11.78 -0.06
C GLY A 31 -9.50 11.86 1.36
N PHE A 32 -9.06 10.73 1.92
CA PHE A 32 -8.45 10.67 3.25
C PHE A 32 -6.94 10.44 3.16
N LEU A 33 -6.23 11.00 4.13
CA LEU A 33 -4.85 10.64 4.43
C LEU A 33 -4.86 9.58 5.54
N ILE A 34 -4.15 8.49 5.31
CA ILE A 34 -4.06 7.35 6.23
C ILE A 34 -2.68 7.39 6.87
N MET A 35 -2.66 7.37 8.19
CA MET A 35 -1.47 7.53 9.00
C MET A 35 -1.41 6.45 10.06
N VAL A 36 -0.19 6.02 10.39
CA VAL A 36 0.09 5.06 11.44
C VAL A 36 0.99 5.70 12.48
N ASP A 37 0.74 5.42 13.76
CA ASP A 37 1.64 5.82 14.85
C ASP A 37 2.62 4.71 15.25
N GLU A 38 3.47 5.01 16.24
CA GLU A 38 4.45 4.07 16.77
C GLU A 38 3.84 2.81 17.41
N THR A 39 2.55 2.83 17.73
CA THR A 39 1.82 1.70 18.31
C THR A 39 1.11 0.87 17.24
N SER A 40 1.33 1.14 15.95
CA SER A 40 0.60 0.53 14.83
C SER A 40 -0.91 0.83 14.84
N GLN A 41 -1.34 1.89 15.53
CA GLN A 41 -2.70 2.37 15.43
C GLN A 41 -2.87 3.21 14.17
N ILE A 42 -3.86 2.85 13.35
CA ILE A 42 -4.17 3.57 12.12
C ILE A 42 -5.21 4.66 12.41
N SER A 43 -4.94 5.84 11.87
CA SER A 43 -5.85 6.97 11.88
C SER A 43 -6.00 7.56 10.48
N MET A 44 -7.20 8.03 10.18
CA MET A 44 -7.55 8.63 8.89
C MET A 44 -8.05 10.04 9.11
N ILE A 45 -7.58 10.97 8.30
CA ILE A 45 -7.99 12.38 8.36
C ILE A 45 -8.38 12.90 6.98
N ASP A 46 -9.39 13.75 6.93
CA ASP A 46 -9.61 14.62 5.78
C ASP A 46 -8.55 15.73 5.83
N PRO A 47 -7.61 15.78 4.85
CA PRO A 47 -6.54 16.75 4.87
C PRO A 47 -7.02 18.18 4.64
N LEU A 48 -8.22 18.40 4.08
CA LEU A 48 -8.73 19.74 3.78
C LEU A 48 -9.54 20.31 4.95
N SER A 49 -10.49 19.54 5.49
CA SER A 49 -11.37 20.01 6.56
C SER A 49 -10.78 19.87 7.96
N LYS A 50 -9.82 18.95 8.17
CA LYS A 50 -9.20 18.58 9.47
C LYS A 50 -10.16 18.10 10.57
N ALA A 51 -11.47 18.26 10.38
CA ALA A 51 -12.51 18.01 11.37
C ALA A 51 -12.89 16.53 11.46
N ARG A 52 -12.81 15.80 10.36
CA ARG A 52 -13.17 14.37 10.30
C ARG A 52 -11.94 13.52 10.56
N ARG A 53 -11.97 12.79 11.67
CA ARG A 53 -10.92 11.87 12.09
C ARG A 53 -11.54 10.53 12.46
N PHE A 54 -10.93 9.47 11.96
CA PHE A 54 -11.30 8.10 12.26
C PHE A 54 -10.08 7.39 12.82
N THR A 55 -10.27 6.58 13.84
CA THR A 55 -9.21 5.79 14.45
C THR A 55 -9.64 4.35 14.49
N LEU A 56 -8.76 3.46 14.09
CA LEU A 56 -8.99 2.01 14.08
C LEU A 56 -8.34 1.36 15.31
N PRO A 57 -8.79 0.16 15.69
CA PRO A 57 -8.01 -0.68 16.60
C PRO A 57 -6.59 -0.89 16.06
N THR A 58 -5.63 -1.08 16.97
CA THR A 58 -4.26 -1.44 16.60
C THR A 58 -4.24 -2.74 15.82
N ILE A 59 -3.50 -2.78 14.71
CA ILE A 59 -3.20 -4.03 14.02
C ILE A 59 -2.11 -4.76 14.82
N LEU A 60 -2.41 -5.99 15.25
CA LEU A 60 -1.46 -6.84 15.95
C LEU A 60 -0.91 -7.89 14.96
N PRO A 61 0.37 -8.24 15.04
CA PRO A 61 0.90 -9.34 14.25
C PRO A 61 0.23 -10.66 14.65
N SER A 62 0.05 -11.55 13.68
CA SER A 62 -0.49 -12.89 13.88
C SER A 62 0.44 -13.82 14.68
N LEU A 63 1.75 -13.54 14.69
CA LEU A 63 2.76 -14.30 15.42
C LEU A 63 3.52 -13.42 16.42
N PRO A 64 3.79 -13.91 17.65
CA PRO A 64 4.76 -13.26 18.51
C PRO A 64 6.13 -13.27 17.83
N PRO A 65 6.92 -12.20 18.01
CA PRO A 65 8.22 -12.11 17.39
C PRO A 65 9.08 -13.28 17.84
N LYS A 66 9.76 -13.92 16.89
CA LYS A 66 10.72 -14.99 17.21
C LYS A 66 11.77 -14.38 18.14
N PRO A 67 12.08 -15.02 19.30
CA PRO A 67 13.13 -14.52 20.16
C PRO A 67 14.46 -14.64 19.43
N SER A 68 14.95 -13.54 18.86
CA SER A 68 16.32 -13.43 18.38
C SER A 68 17.24 -13.57 19.60
N THR A 69 18.13 -14.57 19.60
CA THR A 69 19.04 -14.86 20.71
C THR A 69 20.21 -13.88 20.83
N ASP A 70 20.37 -12.96 19.88
CA ASP A 70 21.61 -12.18 19.72
C ASP A 70 21.43 -10.67 19.89
N ILE A 71 20.31 -10.20 20.45
CA ILE A 71 19.98 -8.77 20.55
C ILE A 71 19.67 -8.39 21.99
N GLU A 72 20.43 -7.41 22.52
CA GLU A 72 20.32 -6.85 23.86
C GLU A 72 18.88 -6.36 24.18
N PRO A 73 18.40 -6.49 25.43
CA PRO A 73 17.03 -6.14 25.81
C PRO A 73 16.62 -4.68 25.55
N SER A 74 17.59 -3.75 25.46
CA SER A 74 17.38 -2.34 25.15
C SER A 74 17.03 -2.10 23.67
N GLU A 75 17.52 -2.93 22.76
CA GLU A 75 17.25 -2.84 21.32
C GLU A 75 15.91 -3.51 20.95
N ARG A 76 15.43 -4.45 21.78
CA ARG A 76 14.10 -5.09 21.62
C ARG A 76 12.94 -4.09 21.57
N ARG A 77 13.07 -2.94 22.23
CA ARG A 77 12.04 -1.88 22.24
C ARG A 77 12.02 -1.04 20.97
N LEU A 78 13.10 -1.07 20.17
CA LEU A 78 13.24 -0.26 18.95
C LEU A 78 12.97 -1.06 17.68
N THR A 79 13.04 -2.41 17.73
CA THR A 79 13.02 -3.29 16.56
C THR A 79 11.67 -3.91 16.21
N HIS A 80 10.66 -3.82 17.08
CA HIS A 80 9.33 -4.44 16.83
C HIS A 80 8.34 -3.44 16.24
N LYS A 81 8.81 -2.66 15.27
CA LYS A 81 8.03 -1.66 14.54
C LYS A 81 7.38 -2.38 13.37
N TYR A 82 6.29 -3.12 13.61
CA TYR A 82 5.54 -3.81 12.55
C TYR A 82 5.03 -2.78 11.54
N PRO A 83 5.74 -2.53 10.43
CA PRO A 83 5.50 -1.34 9.65
C PRO A 83 4.21 -1.56 8.88
N VAL A 84 3.31 -0.58 8.90
CA VAL A 84 2.26 -0.50 7.88
C VAL A 84 2.89 0.18 6.67
N HIS A 85 3.19 -0.61 5.65
CA HIS A 85 3.89 -0.16 4.44
C HIS A 85 2.96 0.59 3.49
N LYS A 86 1.72 0.10 3.35
CA LYS A 86 0.69 0.73 2.53
C LYS A 86 -0.71 0.47 3.09
N ALA A 87 -1.64 1.40 2.91
CA ALA A 87 -3.04 1.28 3.28
C ALA A 87 -3.98 1.89 2.21
N VAL A 88 -5.08 1.21 1.90
CA VAL A 88 -6.06 1.63 0.87
C VAL A 88 -7.49 1.38 1.32
N LEU A 89 -8.36 2.37 1.14
CA LEU A 89 -9.79 2.32 1.46
C LEU A 89 -10.63 1.82 0.28
N SER A 90 -11.66 1.02 0.56
CA SER A 90 -12.71 0.67 -0.41
C SER A 90 -13.69 1.83 -0.64
N SER A 91 -13.94 2.65 0.38
CA SER A 91 -14.86 3.77 0.31
C SER A 91 -14.51 4.82 1.38
N PRO A 92 -14.95 6.08 1.20
CA PRO A 92 -14.69 7.13 2.18
C PRO A 92 -15.44 6.86 3.50
N PRO A 93 -14.73 6.82 4.66
CA PRO A 93 -15.32 6.48 5.95
C PRO A 93 -16.34 7.49 6.48
N ASP A 94 -16.39 8.70 5.94
CA ASP A 94 -17.40 9.70 6.31
C ASP A 94 -18.71 9.56 5.54
N ARG A 95 -18.71 8.89 4.39
CA ARG A 95 -19.92 8.57 3.62
C ARG A 95 -20.41 7.16 3.90
N ASN A 96 -19.51 6.24 4.24
CA ASN A 96 -19.84 4.85 4.53
C ASN A 96 -19.22 4.37 5.86
N PRO A 97 -19.51 5.00 7.02
CA PRO A 97 -18.81 4.76 8.28
C PRO A 97 -18.91 3.34 8.85
N TYR A 98 -19.85 2.54 8.36
CA TYR A 98 -20.16 1.20 8.91
C TYR A 98 -19.86 0.05 7.96
N ASP A 99 -19.39 0.31 6.74
CA ASP A 99 -19.18 -0.74 5.74
C ASP A 99 -17.97 -0.46 4.81
N TYR A 100 -17.11 0.50 5.17
CA TYR A 100 -15.82 0.61 4.49
C TYR A 100 -14.86 -0.50 4.92
N ILE A 101 -13.95 -0.84 4.02
CA ILE A 101 -12.84 -1.75 4.26
C ILE A 101 -11.55 -0.96 4.10
N LEU A 102 -10.60 -1.16 5.01
CA LEU A 102 -9.23 -0.68 4.87
C LEU A 102 -8.31 -1.88 4.70
N MET A 103 -7.70 -2.03 3.53
CA MET A 103 -6.70 -3.08 3.29
C MET A 103 -5.29 -2.53 3.45
N VAL A 104 -4.41 -3.29 4.09
CA VAL A 104 -3.05 -2.87 4.42
C VAL A 104 -2.02 -3.92 4.02
N ILE A 105 -0.82 -3.44 3.68
CA ILE A 105 0.42 -4.22 3.70
C ILE A 105 1.07 -3.95 5.05
N HIS A 106 1.31 -4.97 5.86
CA HIS A 106 1.91 -4.80 7.17
C HIS A 106 2.95 -5.88 7.50
N GLY A 107 3.69 -5.67 8.60
CA GLY A 107 4.65 -6.63 9.11
C GLY A 107 5.95 -6.67 8.31
N GLU A 108 6.92 -7.45 8.80
CA GLU A 108 8.23 -7.59 8.15
C GLU A 108 8.13 -8.35 6.83
N GLU A 109 7.25 -9.35 6.79
CA GLU A 109 7.02 -10.18 5.62
C GLU A 109 6.09 -9.51 4.58
N ARG A 110 5.56 -8.30 4.86
CA ARG A 110 4.65 -7.55 3.97
C ARG A 110 3.40 -8.38 3.61
N GLU A 111 2.69 -8.82 4.63
CA GLU A 111 1.44 -9.58 4.53
C GLU A 111 0.24 -8.66 4.31
N LEU A 112 -0.85 -9.24 3.79
CA LEU A 112 -2.12 -8.52 3.62
C LEU A 112 -3.04 -8.77 4.80
N ALA A 113 -3.62 -7.69 5.30
CA ALA A 113 -4.76 -7.74 6.22
C ALA A 113 -5.77 -6.68 5.83
N TYR A 114 -7.02 -6.88 6.24
CA TYR A 114 -8.05 -5.87 6.09
C TYR A 114 -8.81 -5.64 7.39
N TYR A 115 -9.19 -4.38 7.60
CA TYR A 115 -10.14 -3.98 8.62
C TYR A 115 -11.51 -3.84 7.99
N SER A 116 -12.51 -4.47 8.59
CA SER A 116 -13.92 -4.29 8.24
C SER A 116 -14.59 -3.34 9.24
N ALA A 117 -15.13 -2.23 8.77
CA ALA A 117 -15.89 -1.31 9.62
C ALA A 117 -17.18 -1.95 10.17
N LEU A 118 -17.73 -2.93 9.44
CA LEU A 118 -18.93 -3.65 9.83
C LEU A 118 -18.69 -4.53 11.06
N THR A 119 -17.60 -5.30 11.07
CA THR A 119 -17.25 -6.20 12.18
C THR A 119 -16.33 -5.56 13.21
N GLN A 120 -15.73 -4.42 12.87
CA GLN A 120 -14.75 -3.69 13.67
C GLN A 120 -13.50 -4.51 14.03
N THR A 121 -13.13 -5.45 13.16
CA THR A 121 -12.00 -6.37 13.38
C THR A 121 -11.01 -6.35 12.23
N TRP A 122 -9.76 -6.65 12.57
CA TRP A 122 -8.70 -6.97 11.62
C TRP A 122 -8.77 -8.45 11.23
N ILE A 123 -8.60 -8.74 9.95
CA ILE A 123 -8.57 -10.09 9.39
C ILE A 123 -7.35 -10.18 8.48
N GLU A 124 -6.43 -11.09 8.82
CA GLU A 124 -5.26 -11.42 7.99
C GLU A 124 -5.70 -12.32 6.82
N ILE A 125 -5.14 -12.08 5.64
CA ILE A 125 -5.43 -12.85 4.42
C ILE A 125 -4.28 -13.84 4.20
N GLN A 126 -4.26 -14.92 4.97
CA GLN A 126 -3.16 -15.89 4.96
C GLN A 126 -2.98 -16.54 3.57
N GLU A 127 -4.08 -16.75 2.85
CA GLU A 127 -4.10 -17.32 1.51
C GLU A 127 -3.42 -16.43 0.47
N ALA A 128 -3.29 -15.12 0.72
CA ALA A 128 -2.59 -14.20 -0.17
C ALA A 128 -1.07 -14.39 -0.10
N GLY A 129 -0.54 -15.01 0.94
CA GLY A 129 0.89 -15.08 1.17
C GLY A 129 1.49 -13.71 1.53
N ARG A 130 2.71 -13.45 1.05
CA ARG A 130 3.59 -12.40 1.57
C ARG A 130 4.39 -11.69 0.47
N TYR A 131 5.18 -10.70 0.87
CA TYR A 131 6.07 -9.88 0.03
C TYR A 131 5.38 -8.89 -0.90
N TYR A 132 4.24 -8.37 -0.48
CA TYR A 132 3.51 -7.36 -1.24
C TYR A 132 4.24 -6.02 -1.28
N ASP A 133 4.33 -5.43 -2.48
CA ASP A 133 4.89 -4.09 -2.66
C ASP A 133 3.81 -3.03 -2.83
N ASP A 134 2.66 -3.41 -3.42
CA ASP A 134 1.60 -2.44 -3.71
C ASP A 134 0.18 -3.01 -3.61
N ILE A 135 -0.77 -2.14 -3.27
CA ILE A 135 -2.21 -2.38 -3.24
C ILE A 135 -2.92 -1.19 -3.91
N ILE A 136 -3.97 -1.46 -4.68
CA ILE A 136 -4.96 -0.46 -5.10
C ILE A 136 -6.39 -0.98 -4.92
N PHE A 137 -7.35 -0.06 -4.91
CA PHE A 137 -8.77 -0.36 -4.96
C PHE A 137 -9.35 0.22 -6.25
N ARG A 138 -10.01 -0.61 -7.06
CA ARG A 138 -10.58 -0.20 -8.35
C ARG A 138 -11.82 -1.02 -8.67
N LEU A 139 -12.88 -0.37 -9.17
CA LEU A 139 -14.12 -1.02 -9.60
C LEU A 139 -14.70 -2.01 -8.57
N GLY A 140 -14.66 -1.63 -7.28
CA GLY A 140 -15.22 -2.45 -6.21
C GLY A 140 -14.30 -3.57 -5.70
N LYS A 141 -13.09 -3.72 -6.26
CA LYS A 141 -12.18 -4.81 -5.92
C LYS A 141 -10.82 -4.30 -5.52
N PHE A 142 -10.12 -5.07 -4.67
CA PHE A 142 -8.73 -4.80 -4.37
C PHE A 142 -7.81 -5.62 -5.25
N TYR A 143 -6.71 -5.00 -5.65
CA TYR A 143 -5.63 -5.63 -6.39
C TYR A 143 -4.35 -5.43 -5.60
N ALA A 144 -3.54 -6.48 -5.49
CA ALA A 144 -2.23 -6.42 -4.84
C ALA A 144 -1.17 -7.07 -5.72
N VAL A 145 0.05 -6.53 -5.66
CA VAL A 145 1.20 -7.08 -6.39
C VAL A 145 2.37 -7.30 -5.44
N ASP A 146 3.01 -8.47 -5.57
CA ASP A 146 4.21 -8.79 -4.82
C ASP A 146 5.50 -8.38 -5.55
N GLU A 147 6.62 -8.44 -4.83
CA GLU A 147 7.94 -8.08 -5.36
C GLU A 147 8.37 -8.88 -6.60
N TYR A 148 7.76 -10.06 -6.82
CA TYR A 148 8.03 -10.93 -7.98
C TYR A 148 7.10 -10.63 -9.16
N GLY A 149 6.14 -9.72 -8.99
CA GLY A 149 5.13 -9.35 -9.98
C GLY A 149 3.88 -10.23 -9.97
N LYS A 150 3.70 -11.13 -9.00
CA LYS A 150 2.43 -11.86 -8.87
C LYS A 150 1.34 -10.85 -8.57
N VAL A 151 0.27 -10.85 -9.37
CA VAL A 151 -0.88 -9.98 -9.12
C VAL A 151 -2.04 -10.84 -8.67
N ILE A 152 -2.63 -10.46 -7.54
CA ILE A 152 -3.83 -11.08 -7.01
C ILE A 152 -4.99 -10.11 -6.98
N LEU A 153 -6.19 -10.67 -7.10
CA LEU A 153 -7.46 -10.03 -6.82
C LEU A 153 -7.91 -10.46 -5.42
N CYS A 154 -8.17 -9.49 -4.55
CA CYS A 154 -8.70 -9.73 -3.21
C CYS A 154 -10.11 -9.19 -3.11
N GLU A 155 -11.04 -10.05 -2.73
CA GLU A 155 -12.40 -9.69 -2.33
C GLU A 155 -12.54 -9.96 -0.82
N PRO A 156 -12.55 -8.92 0.02
CA PRO A 156 -12.72 -9.06 1.46
C PRO A 156 -14.06 -9.74 1.79
N GLY A 157 -14.03 -10.67 2.72
CA GLY A 157 -15.16 -11.51 3.11
C GLY A 157 -14.78 -12.48 4.21
N LEU A 158 -15.74 -13.28 4.67
CA LEU A 158 -15.51 -14.30 5.70
C LEU A 158 -15.88 -15.69 5.13
N PRO A 159 -14.92 -16.44 4.54
CA PRO A 159 -13.49 -16.13 4.35
C PRO A 159 -13.23 -15.15 3.19
N PRO A 160 -12.04 -14.51 3.14
CA PRO A 160 -11.66 -13.67 2.01
C PRO A 160 -11.47 -14.53 0.75
N THR A 161 -11.83 -13.99 -0.41
CA THR A 161 -11.55 -14.64 -1.70
C THR A 161 -10.30 -14.04 -2.31
N VAL A 162 -9.36 -14.91 -2.70
CA VAL A 162 -8.08 -14.53 -3.31
C VAL A 162 -7.91 -15.30 -4.62
N ASP A 163 -7.86 -14.57 -5.74
CA ASP A 163 -7.60 -15.13 -7.06
C ASP A 163 -6.26 -14.61 -7.59
N GLU A 164 -5.36 -15.51 -7.98
CA GLU A 164 -4.17 -15.13 -8.74
C GLU A 164 -4.57 -14.83 -10.19
N ILE A 165 -4.39 -13.58 -10.60
CA ILE A 165 -4.78 -13.11 -11.94
C ILE A 165 -3.58 -12.95 -12.88
N ALA A 166 -2.37 -12.85 -12.34
CA ALA A 166 -1.12 -12.88 -13.08
C ALA A 166 -0.01 -13.61 -12.30
N MET A 167 0.69 -14.52 -12.99
CA MET A 167 1.80 -15.27 -12.42
C MET A 167 3.04 -14.37 -12.19
N PRO A 168 3.90 -14.69 -11.20
CA PRO A 168 5.14 -13.97 -10.99
C PRO A 168 6.04 -14.05 -12.22
N TRP A 169 6.59 -12.91 -12.63
CA TRP A 169 7.47 -12.81 -13.81
C TRP A 169 8.95 -12.86 -13.45
N LEU A 170 9.28 -13.17 -12.18
CA LEU A 170 10.65 -13.10 -11.64
C LEU A 170 11.27 -11.72 -11.92
N LEU A 171 10.46 -10.68 -11.70
CA LEU A 171 10.88 -9.30 -11.93
C LEU A 171 12.18 -9.01 -11.17
N ARG A 172 13.14 -8.39 -11.84
CA ARG A 172 14.43 -7.98 -11.25
C ARG A 172 14.41 -6.52 -10.76
N GLY A 173 13.23 -5.91 -10.73
CA GLY A 173 13.07 -4.55 -10.20
C GLY A 173 13.23 -4.50 -8.69
N ASN A 174 13.43 -3.30 -8.17
CA ASN A 174 13.55 -3.09 -6.72
C ASN A 174 12.18 -2.80 -6.07
N LYS A 175 11.25 -2.22 -6.85
CA LYS A 175 9.88 -1.95 -6.41
C LYS A 175 8.88 -2.15 -7.53
N VAL A 176 7.75 -2.76 -7.20
CA VAL A 176 6.63 -3.00 -8.13
C VAL A 176 5.42 -2.18 -7.70
N TYR A 177 4.73 -1.57 -8.67
CA TYR A 177 3.56 -0.72 -8.44
C TYR A 177 2.39 -1.14 -9.33
N LEU A 178 1.18 -0.97 -8.83
CA LEU A 178 -0.05 -1.06 -9.62
C LEU A 178 -0.47 0.34 -10.07
N VAL A 179 -0.62 0.52 -11.38
CA VAL A 179 -0.96 1.81 -11.98
C VAL A 179 -2.22 1.65 -12.82
N VAL A 180 -3.15 2.57 -12.67
CA VAL A 180 -4.36 2.64 -13.51
C VAL A 180 -4.12 3.67 -14.62
N MET A 181 -4.22 3.22 -15.87
CA MET A 181 -4.10 4.08 -17.06
C MET A 181 -5.40 4.02 -17.86
N GLY A 182 -6.29 4.99 -17.64
CA GLY A 182 -7.65 4.95 -18.18
C GLY A 182 -8.41 3.75 -17.62
N ASP A 183 -8.79 2.82 -18.50
CA ASP A 183 -9.48 1.58 -18.11
C ASP A 183 -8.54 0.40 -17.85
N ALA A 184 -7.27 0.55 -18.20
CA ALA A 184 -6.27 -0.49 -18.04
C ALA A 184 -5.66 -0.50 -16.63
N LEU A 185 -5.40 -1.72 -16.14
CA LEU A 185 -4.52 -1.95 -15.01
C LEU A 185 -3.12 -2.30 -15.55
N CYS A 186 -2.09 -1.71 -14.98
CA CYS A 186 -0.71 -1.91 -15.38
C CYS A 186 0.18 -2.20 -14.17
N VAL A 187 1.24 -2.95 -14.40
CA VAL A 187 2.32 -3.16 -13.44
C VAL A 187 3.49 -2.29 -13.85
N ALA A 188 3.89 -1.37 -12.99
CA ALA A 188 5.08 -0.54 -13.18
C ALA A 188 6.22 -1.03 -12.29
N ILE A 189 7.37 -1.27 -12.89
CA ILE A 189 8.57 -1.78 -12.24
C ILE A 189 9.57 -0.64 -12.16
N ARG A 190 10.03 -0.34 -10.96
CA ARG A 190 11.01 0.69 -10.69
C ARG A 190 12.37 0.05 -10.42
N PHE A 191 13.35 0.47 -11.19
CA PHE A 191 14.74 0.04 -11.03
C PHE A 191 15.54 1.14 -10.34
N LEU A 192 16.24 0.75 -9.28
CA LEU A 192 17.06 1.61 -8.46
C LEU A 192 18.53 1.27 -8.70
N MET A 193 19.37 2.29 -8.68
CA MET A 193 20.82 2.17 -8.65
C MET A 193 21.32 2.89 -7.39
N GLU A 194 22.38 2.37 -6.78
CA GLU A 194 23.03 3.05 -5.68
C GLU A 194 23.60 4.39 -6.16
N ASN A 195 23.34 5.43 -5.39
CA ASN A 195 23.89 6.76 -5.60
C ASN A 195 24.52 7.22 -4.29
N PRO A 196 25.85 7.43 -4.24
CA PRO A 196 26.54 7.82 -3.00
C PRO A 196 26.01 9.09 -2.34
N ASN A 197 25.38 9.99 -3.10
CA ASN A 197 24.93 11.28 -2.60
C ASN A 197 23.51 11.24 -2.02
N VAL A 198 22.65 10.35 -2.52
CA VAL A 198 21.21 10.31 -2.17
C VAL A 198 20.71 8.93 -1.75
N GLY A 199 21.62 7.95 -1.62
CA GLY A 199 21.34 6.56 -1.29
C GLY A 199 20.94 5.76 -2.53
N TYR A 200 19.71 5.95 -3.00
CA TYR A 200 19.20 5.25 -4.18
C TYR A 200 18.56 6.22 -5.17
N GLU A 201 18.88 6.04 -6.45
CA GLU A 201 18.32 6.81 -7.54
C GLU A 201 17.54 5.90 -8.49
N THR A 202 16.44 6.42 -9.03
CA THR A 202 15.68 5.70 -10.05
C THR A 202 16.24 5.98 -11.42
N TYR A 203 16.68 4.94 -12.11
CA TYR A 203 17.25 5.10 -13.46
C TYR A 203 16.33 4.57 -14.56
N LYS A 204 15.31 3.78 -14.22
CA LYS A 204 14.38 3.19 -15.19
C LYS A 204 13.03 2.85 -14.56
N PHE A 205 11.99 3.02 -15.36
CA PHE A 205 10.70 2.36 -15.18
C PHE A 205 10.42 1.44 -16.37
N GLU A 206 9.85 0.28 -16.10
CA GLU A 206 9.20 -0.56 -17.10
C GLU A 206 7.72 -0.65 -16.76
N VAL A 207 6.85 -0.50 -17.76
CA VAL A 207 5.40 -0.57 -17.54
C VAL A 207 4.83 -1.65 -18.43
N HIS A 208 4.06 -2.52 -17.80
CA HIS A 208 3.46 -3.70 -18.39
C HIS A 208 1.96 -3.64 -18.24
N LEU A 209 1.24 -3.66 -19.37
CA LEU A 209 -0.21 -3.70 -19.38
C LEU A 209 -0.68 -5.07 -18.89
N LEU A 210 -1.64 -5.12 -17.98
CA LEU A 210 -2.33 -6.37 -17.65
C LEU A 210 -3.52 -6.56 -18.58
N GLU A 211 -3.32 -7.31 -19.68
CA GLU A 211 -4.39 -7.66 -20.60
C GLU A 211 -5.10 -8.94 -20.15
N SER A 212 -6.43 -8.91 -20.08
CA SER A 212 -7.22 -10.11 -19.78
C SER A 212 -7.28 -11.07 -20.98
N TYR A 213 -6.75 -12.28 -20.84
CA TYR A 213 -6.96 -13.39 -21.77
C TYR A 213 -7.69 -14.54 -21.04
N GLY A 214 -9.02 -14.47 -20.95
CA GLY A 214 -9.82 -15.45 -20.21
C GLY A 214 -9.68 -15.30 -18.68
N LYS A 215 -9.46 -16.39 -17.93
CA LYS A 215 -9.21 -16.37 -16.47
C LYS A 215 -7.78 -15.94 -16.08
N ARG A 216 -6.92 -15.58 -17.03
CA ARG A 216 -5.51 -15.24 -16.79
C ARG A 216 -5.14 -13.96 -17.54
N MET A 217 -4.33 -13.11 -16.91
CA MET A 217 -3.80 -11.92 -17.57
C MET A 217 -2.42 -12.19 -18.20
N ARG A 218 -2.15 -11.62 -19.37
CA ARG A 218 -0.83 -11.60 -20.02
C ARG A 218 -0.38 -10.16 -20.21
N VAL A 219 0.93 -9.97 -20.19
CA VAL A 219 1.56 -8.68 -20.44
C VAL A 219 1.79 -8.50 -21.93
N SER A 220 1.36 -7.36 -22.49
CA SER A 220 1.73 -6.94 -23.84
C SER A 220 3.12 -6.27 -23.86
N ASP A 221 3.71 -6.17 -25.05
CA ASP A 221 5.06 -5.67 -25.28
C ASP A 221 5.35 -4.31 -24.60
N THR A 222 6.61 -4.19 -24.16
CA THR A 222 7.17 -3.14 -23.32
C THR A 222 7.09 -1.75 -23.97
N TRP A 223 6.52 -0.77 -23.26
CA TRP A 223 6.67 0.65 -23.62
C TRP A 223 7.71 1.29 -22.69
N GLY A 224 8.92 1.48 -23.20
CA GLY A 224 9.95 2.25 -22.50
C GLY A 224 9.75 3.74 -22.74
N ILE A 225 9.57 4.52 -21.67
CA ILE A 225 9.63 5.99 -21.77
C ILE A 225 11.11 6.35 -21.69
N GLY A 226 11.64 6.87 -22.81
CA GLY A 226 13.03 7.29 -22.94
C GLY A 226 13.41 8.42 -21.99
N GLN A 227 14.68 8.42 -21.59
CA GLN A 227 15.30 9.36 -20.67
C GLN A 227 15.11 10.82 -21.11
N TYR A 228 14.68 11.68 -20.19
CA TYR A 228 14.95 13.11 -20.31
C TYR A 228 16.39 13.34 -19.85
N SER A 229 17.23 13.76 -20.80
CA SER A 229 18.62 14.20 -20.64
C SER A 229 18.76 15.41 -19.74
#